data_AF-A0AAD9KYU4-F1
#
_entry.id   AF-A0AAD9KYU4-F1
#
_cell.length_a   1.000
_cell.length_b   1.000
_cell.length_c   1.000
_cell.angle_alpha   90.00
_cell.angle_beta   90.00
_cell.angle_gamma   90.00
#
_symmetry.space_group_name_H-M   'P 1'
#
loop_
_entity.id
_entity.type
_entity.pdbx_description
1 polymer ?
#
loop_
_entity_poly.entity_id
_entity_poly.type
_entity_poly.pdbx_seq_one_letter_code
_entity_poly.pdbx_strand_id
1 'polypeptide(L)'
;MCCDRTVNPLPAHPECCGQKAYNRLTHICCRGRLMRRSGTDEGCCGVSKFKYTTHGCCRGSALRVYRLDDELCCDGTVRGRPSGLQSACCGKRAFSTGSQICCAGKVEDGASCP
;
A
#
# COMPACT_ATOMS: atom_id res chain seq x y z
N MET A 1 -15.11 -27.56 -3.63
CA MET A 1 -13.81 -27.37 -2.93
C MET A 1 -14.03 -27.03 -1.48
N CYS A 2 -13.10 -27.35 -0.59
CA CYS A 2 -13.22 -27.03 0.83
C CYS A 2 -12.42 -25.76 1.16
N CYS A 3 -13.07 -24.81 1.83
CA CYS A 3 -12.45 -23.59 2.37
C CYS A 3 -12.83 -23.50 3.86
N ASP A 4 -11.85 -23.39 4.76
CA ASP A 4 -12.05 -23.38 6.23
C ASP A 4 -13.14 -24.36 6.71
N ARG A 5 -12.95 -25.64 6.37
CA ARG A 5 -13.84 -26.77 6.72
C ARG A 5 -15.26 -26.67 6.16
N THR A 6 -15.52 -25.74 5.24
CA THR A 6 -16.82 -25.55 4.57
C THR A 6 -16.73 -26.00 3.12
N VAL A 7 -17.65 -26.87 2.70
CA VAL A 7 -17.76 -27.32 1.31
C VAL A 7 -18.43 -26.24 0.47
N ASN A 8 -17.77 -25.83 -0.62
CA ASN A 8 -18.24 -24.81 -1.55
C ASN A 8 -18.30 -25.36 -3.00
N PRO A 9 -19.15 -24.78 -3.87
CA PRO A 9 -19.03 -24.96 -5.32
C PRO A 9 -17.60 -24.65 -5.80
N LEU A 10 -17.16 -25.28 -6.89
CA LEU A 10 -15.83 -25.08 -7.47
C LEU A 10 -15.86 -23.96 -8.52
N PRO A 11 -15.25 -22.78 -8.28
CA PRO A 11 -15.11 -21.73 -9.29
C PRO A 11 -14.05 -22.09 -10.35
N ALA A 12 -14.09 -21.42 -11.51
CA ALA A 12 -13.15 -21.66 -12.62
C ALA A 12 -11.67 -21.43 -12.25
N HIS A 13 -11.37 -20.36 -11.49
CA HIS A 13 -10.04 -20.11 -10.92
C HIS A 13 -10.14 -20.04 -9.39
N PRO A 14 -10.19 -21.20 -8.72
CA PRO A 14 -10.58 -21.31 -7.34
C PRO A 14 -9.53 -20.72 -6.39
N GLU A 15 -10.00 -19.94 -5.41
CA GLU A 15 -9.24 -19.49 -4.25
C GLU A 15 -10.18 -19.38 -3.05
N CYS A 16 -9.65 -19.38 -1.82
CA CYS A 16 -10.45 -19.29 -0.60
C CYS A 16 -10.34 -17.92 0.07
N CYS A 17 -11.46 -17.40 0.54
CA CYS A 17 -11.56 -16.22 1.40
C CYS A 17 -12.30 -16.61 2.67
N GLY A 18 -11.56 -17.05 3.69
CA GLY A 18 -12.15 -17.71 4.85
C GLY A 18 -12.90 -18.97 4.42
N GLN A 19 -14.18 -19.07 4.82
CA GLN A 19 -15.06 -20.19 4.47
C GLN A 19 -15.62 -20.16 3.03
N LYS A 20 -15.39 -19.09 2.26
CA LYS A 20 -15.97 -18.94 0.91
C LYS A 20 -14.96 -19.22 -0.19
N ALA A 21 -15.32 -20.09 -1.12
CA ALA A 21 -14.60 -20.22 -2.39
C ALA A 21 -14.98 -19.09 -3.34
N TYR A 22 -14.01 -18.55 -4.09
CA TYR A 22 -14.25 -17.51 -5.08
C TYR A 22 -13.36 -17.68 -6.32
N ASN A 23 -13.72 -16.99 -7.41
CA ASN A 23 -12.91 -16.92 -8.62
C ASN A 23 -11.90 -15.76 -8.51
N ARG A 24 -10.61 -16.07 -8.44
CA ARG A 24 -9.53 -15.06 -8.24
C ARG A 24 -9.38 -14.04 -9.38
N LEU A 25 -9.93 -14.33 -10.56
CA LEU A 25 -9.94 -13.39 -11.68
C LEU A 25 -11.04 -12.33 -11.55
N THR A 26 -12.11 -12.60 -10.80
CA THR A 26 -13.25 -11.68 -10.66
C THR A 26 -13.36 -11.05 -9.28
N HIS A 27 -12.72 -11.63 -8.27
CA HIS A 27 -12.74 -11.13 -6.90
C HIS A 27 -11.32 -11.16 -6.29
N ILE A 28 -11.16 -10.40 -5.21
CA ILE A 28 -9.97 -10.33 -4.38
C ILE A 28 -10.38 -10.44 -2.91
N CYS A 29 -9.62 -11.21 -2.12
CA CYS A 29 -9.81 -11.34 -0.69
C CYS A 29 -8.73 -10.59 0.08
N CYS A 30 -9.11 -9.59 0.87
CA CYS A 30 -8.18 -8.85 1.73
C CYS A 30 -8.51 -9.11 3.21
N ARG A 31 -7.71 -9.94 3.88
CA ARG A 31 -7.91 -10.33 5.29
C ARG A 31 -9.35 -10.76 5.62
N GLY A 32 -9.90 -11.67 4.81
CA GLY A 32 -11.26 -12.19 4.97
C GLY A 32 -12.36 -11.31 4.36
N ARG A 33 -12.04 -10.10 3.89
CA ARG A 33 -12.99 -9.26 3.15
C ARG A 33 -12.93 -9.57 1.66
N LEU A 34 -13.95 -10.25 1.15
CA LEU A 34 -14.10 -10.53 -0.28
C LEU A 34 -14.69 -9.32 -1.02
N MET A 35 -14.05 -8.90 -2.10
CA MET A 35 -14.45 -7.75 -2.91
C MET A 35 -14.35 -8.08 -4.40
N ARG A 36 -15.19 -7.47 -5.24
CA ARG A 36 -15.07 -7.60 -6.70
C ARG A 36 -13.83 -6.89 -7.21
N ARG A 37 -13.17 -7.49 -8.21
CA ARG A 37 -12.11 -6.81 -8.96
C ARG A 37 -12.71 -5.78 -9.91
N SER A 38 -12.02 -4.66 -10.04
CA SER A 38 -12.24 -3.64 -11.07
C SER A 38 -11.15 -3.70 -12.15
N GLY A 39 -10.07 -4.45 -11.90
CA GLY A 39 -8.97 -4.64 -12.83
C GLY A 39 -8.00 -5.72 -12.34
N THR A 40 -6.99 -6.01 -13.15
CA THR A 40 -5.86 -6.86 -12.76
C THR A 40 -4.85 -6.12 -11.89
N ASP A 41 -4.93 -4.79 -11.85
CA ASP A 41 -3.98 -3.90 -11.19
C ASP A 41 -4.28 -3.63 -9.70
N GLU A 42 -5.04 -4.53 -9.08
CA GLU A 42 -5.51 -4.37 -7.70
C GLU A 42 -4.83 -5.36 -6.74
N GLY A 43 -4.38 -4.82 -5.61
CA GLY A 43 -3.80 -5.55 -4.48
C GLY A 43 -4.48 -5.21 -3.15
N CYS A 44 -4.00 -5.83 -2.07
CA CYS A 44 -4.54 -5.64 -0.72
C CYS A 44 -3.59 -4.81 0.16
N CYS A 45 -4.14 -3.81 0.84
CA CYS A 45 -3.50 -3.12 1.96
C CYS A 45 -4.36 -3.33 3.20
N GLY A 46 -4.04 -4.37 3.97
CA GLY A 46 -4.86 -4.80 5.10
C GLY A 46 -6.20 -5.37 4.64
N VAL A 47 -7.30 -4.75 5.05
CA VAL A 47 -8.67 -5.14 4.67
C VAL A 47 -9.17 -4.42 3.41
N SER A 48 -8.40 -3.47 2.89
CA SER A 48 -8.78 -2.62 1.76
C SER A 48 -8.10 -3.09 0.48
N LYS A 49 -8.83 -3.06 -0.64
CA LYS A 49 -8.22 -3.18 -1.97
C LYS A 49 -7.74 -1.80 -2.45
N PHE A 50 -6.65 -1.77 -3.21
CA PHE A 50 -6.13 -0.57 -3.86
C PHE A 50 -5.52 -0.90 -5.22
N LYS A 51 -5.39 0.10 -6.09
CA LYS A 51 -4.68 -0.04 -7.37
C LYS A 51 -3.20 0.28 -7.19
N TYR A 52 -2.31 -0.66 -7.48
CA TYR A 52 -0.87 -0.46 -7.28
C TYR A 52 -0.24 0.51 -8.28
N THR A 53 -0.97 0.85 -9.35
CA THR A 53 -0.57 1.84 -10.37
C THR A 53 -0.71 3.28 -9.87
N THR A 54 -1.59 3.55 -8.92
CA THR A 54 -1.90 4.90 -8.43
C THR A 54 -1.72 5.07 -6.93
N HIS A 55 -1.69 3.95 -6.19
CA HIS A 55 -1.59 3.96 -4.74
C HIS A 55 -0.50 3.00 -4.25
N GLY A 56 0.07 3.29 -3.10
CA GLY A 56 0.94 2.40 -2.34
C GLY A 56 0.27 1.91 -1.05
N CYS A 57 0.90 0.94 -0.40
CA CYS A 57 0.50 0.47 0.93
C CYS A 57 1.61 0.78 1.94
N CYS A 58 1.34 1.70 2.84
CA CYS A 58 2.26 2.08 3.90
C CYS A 58 2.11 1.12 5.09
N ARG A 59 3.24 0.53 5.50
CA ARG A 59 3.30 -0.42 6.61
C ARG A 59 3.98 0.22 7.81
N GLY A 60 3.17 0.74 8.73
CA GLY A 60 3.62 1.23 10.05
C GLY A 60 2.83 0.57 11.18
N SER A 61 2.42 1.35 12.17
CA SER A 61 1.52 0.89 13.24
C SER A 61 0.18 0.37 12.72
N ALA A 62 -0.24 0.83 11.54
CA ALA A 62 -1.36 0.31 10.78
C ALA A 62 -1.01 0.22 9.28
N LEU A 63 -1.75 -0.61 8.54
CA LEU A 63 -1.69 -0.64 7.08
C LEU A 63 -2.58 0.47 6.53
N ARG A 64 -1.99 1.39 5.76
CA ARG A 64 -2.71 2.53 5.16
C ARG A 64 -2.41 2.62 3.67
N VAL A 65 -3.45 2.74 2.86
CA VAL A 65 -3.34 3.09 1.44
C VAL A 65 -3.01 4.57 1.31
N TYR A 66 -2.08 4.92 0.44
CA TYR A 66 -1.71 6.31 0.13
C TYR A 66 -1.55 6.50 -1.38
N ARG A 67 -1.70 7.71 -1.87
CA ARG A 67 -1.58 8.07 -3.29
C ARG A 67 -0.13 8.31 -3.68
N LEU A 68 0.27 7.82 -4.85
CA LEU A 68 1.67 7.89 -5.27
C LEU A 68 2.09 9.28 -5.79
N ASP A 69 1.13 10.08 -6.26
CA ASP A 69 1.32 11.39 -6.87
C ASP A 69 1.57 12.52 -5.86
N ASP A 70 0.93 12.46 -4.69
CA ASP A 70 0.99 13.50 -3.66
C ASP A 70 1.45 12.99 -2.28
N GLU A 71 1.59 11.68 -2.06
CA GLU A 71 2.01 11.11 -0.78
C GLU A 71 3.22 10.14 -0.92
N LEU A 72 3.89 9.91 0.22
CA LEU A 72 4.94 8.92 0.40
C LEU A 72 4.85 8.27 1.79
N CYS A 73 5.35 7.04 1.94
CA CYS A 73 5.42 6.35 3.21
C CYS A 73 6.83 6.46 3.80
N CYS A 74 6.99 7.26 4.86
CA CYS A 74 8.25 7.46 5.56
C CYS A 74 8.23 6.75 6.92
N ASP A 75 9.05 5.70 7.06
CA ASP A 75 9.18 4.90 8.29
C ASP A 75 7.80 4.55 8.91
N GLY A 76 6.94 3.97 8.07
CA GLY A 76 5.59 3.56 8.44
C GLY A 76 4.57 4.69 8.59
N THR A 77 4.92 5.94 8.27
CA THR A 77 4.03 7.10 8.36
C THR A 77 3.79 7.71 6.98
N VAL A 78 2.52 7.82 6.57
CA VAL A 78 2.17 8.52 5.32
C VAL A 78 2.37 10.02 5.49
N ARG A 79 3.11 10.62 4.56
CA ARG A 79 3.41 12.05 4.49
C ARG A 79 3.10 12.57 3.09
N GLY A 80 2.69 13.83 2.99
CA GLY A 80 2.57 14.52 1.70
C GLY A 80 3.96 14.75 1.09
N ARG A 81 4.01 14.79 -0.24
CA ARG A 81 5.17 15.14 -1.06
C ARG A 81 5.33 16.66 -1.11
N PRO A 82 6.25 17.28 -0.35
CA PRO A 82 6.45 18.72 -0.40
C PRO A 82 6.92 19.23 -1.77
N SER A 83 7.53 18.37 -2.59
CA SER A 83 8.05 18.74 -3.92
C SER A 83 7.87 17.62 -4.94
N GLY A 84 6.71 16.95 -4.94
CA GLY A 84 6.38 15.90 -5.91
C GLY A 84 7.43 14.79 -5.96
N LEU A 85 8.03 14.57 -7.14
CA LEU A 85 9.08 13.57 -7.38
C LEU A 85 10.41 13.90 -6.67
N GLN A 86 10.65 15.17 -6.34
CA GLN A 86 11.81 15.62 -5.56
C GLN A 86 11.57 15.50 -4.05
N SER A 87 10.66 14.62 -3.63
CA SER A 87 10.40 14.37 -2.21
C SER A 87 11.07 13.08 -1.76
N ALA A 88 11.80 13.12 -0.66
CA ALA A 88 12.44 11.96 -0.04
C ALA A 88 12.09 11.86 1.46
N CYS A 89 12.42 10.72 2.08
CA CYS A 89 12.22 10.50 3.51
C CYS A 89 13.52 10.69 4.30
N CYS A 90 13.41 11.38 5.44
CA CYS A 90 14.39 11.40 6.51
C CYS A 90 13.70 10.90 7.79
N GLY A 91 13.90 9.60 8.11
CA GLY A 91 13.10 8.91 9.12
C GLY A 91 11.60 8.98 8.80
N LYS A 92 10.80 9.54 9.72
CA LYS A 92 9.33 9.71 9.56
C LYS A 92 8.91 11.00 8.85
N ARG A 93 9.86 11.85 8.45
CA ARG A 93 9.61 13.15 7.80
C ARG A 93 9.84 13.05 6.29
N ALA A 94 8.96 13.67 5.52
CA ALA A 94 9.21 13.94 4.11
C ALA A 94 9.89 15.30 3.96
N PHE A 95 10.84 15.40 3.02
CA PHE A 95 11.58 16.63 2.73
C PHE A 95 11.81 16.78 1.23
N SER A 96 12.14 18.00 0.81
CA SER A 96 12.47 18.30 -0.59
C SER A 96 13.95 18.11 -0.86
N THR A 97 14.32 17.24 -1.79
CA THR A 97 15.71 17.04 -2.21
C THR A 97 16.25 18.19 -3.06
N GLY A 98 15.39 19.13 -3.48
CA GLY A 98 15.81 20.32 -4.23
C GLY A 98 16.42 21.42 -3.37
N SER A 99 16.11 21.44 -2.07
CA SER A 99 16.56 22.48 -1.13
C SER A 99 17.09 21.97 0.20
N GLN A 100 16.92 20.68 0.50
CA GLN A 100 17.22 20.10 1.81
C GLN A 100 17.96 18.77 1.68
N ILE A 101 18.65 18.39 2.76
CA ILE A 101 19.38 17.14 2.90
C ILE A 101 18.99 16.42 4.20
N CYS A 102 19.13 15.09 4.23
CA CYS A 102 18.98 14.31 5.45
C CYS A 102 20.36 13.97 6.04
N CYS A 103 20.66 14.51 7.22
CA CYS A 103 21.93 14.36 7.93
C CYS A 103 21.69 13.79 9.33
N ALA A 104 22.28 12.62 9.61
CA ALA A 104 22.11 11.93 10.90
C ALA A 104 20.63 11.83 11.38
N GLY A 105 19.70 11.62 10.44
CA GLY A 105 18.26 11.52 10.72
C GLY A 105 17.53 12.85 10.93
N LYS A 106 18.18 13.99 10.68
CA LYS A 106 17.58 15.33 10.68
C LYS A 106 17.56 15.92 9.28
N VAL A 107 16.51 16.69 8.99
CA VAL A 107 16.39 17.43 7.73
C VAL A 107 17.02 18.80 7.94
N GLU A 108 18.02 19.11 7.12
CA GLU A 108 18.77 20.36 7.15
C GLU A 108 18.52 21.14 5.85
N ASP A 109 18.47 22.47 5.93
CA ASP A 109 18.33 23.34 4.77
C ASP A 109 19.73 23.57 4.15
N GLY A 110 19.93 23.15 2.91
CA GLY A 110 21.23 23.20 2.22
C GLY A 110 21.69 21.88 1.60
N ALA A 111 22.87 21.91 0.98
CA ALA A 111 23.41 20.78 0.19
C ALA A 111 24.47 19.93 0.91
N SER A 112 24.84 20.27 2.15
CA SER A 112 25.92 19.60 2.89
C SER A 112 25.54 19.34 4.34
N CYS A 113 25.91 18.18 4.87
CA CYS A 113 25.86 17.92 6.30
C CYS A 113 26.96 18.73 7.01
N PRO A 114 26.65 19.40 8.13
CA PRO A 114 27.66 19.97 9.02
C PRO A 114 28.51 18.89 9.70
#